data_AF-A0A934K9I8-F1
#
_entry.id   AF-A0A934K9I8-F1
#
_cell.length_a   1.000
_cell.length_b   1.000
_cell.length_c   1.000
_cell.angle_alpha   90.00
_cell.angle_beta   90.00
_cell.angle_gamma   90.00
#
_symmetry.space_group_name_H-M   'P 1'
#
loop_
_entity.id
_entity.type
_entity.pdbx_description
1 polymer ?
#
loop_
_entity_poly.entity_id
_entity_poly.type
_entity_poly.pdbx_seq_one_letter_code
_entity_poly.pdbx_strand_id
1 'polypeptide(L)'
;MADKKAHQAFAEYLRDQAEWRLEKYLEHGDRRNLTCAVGLEELAVFILALPTEEGRLARLDALLRLSQFGFPWFWSRDDGRRPGAAESPEVLIANFRYEDPDRECDVFLTELVKATEAEAEELVESLAPALAPTLLAEGA
;
A
#
# COMPACT_ATOMS: atom_id res chain seq x y z
N MET A 1 -17.24 -13.08 -4.70
CA MET A 1 -17.85 -11.74 -4.47
C MET A 1 -16.99 -10.87 -3.55
N ALA A 2 -16.27 -11.43 -2.57
CA ALA A 2 -15.36 -10.66 -1.72
C ALA A 2 -14.13 -10.12 -2.48
N ASP A 3 -13.58 -10.88 -3.42
CA ASP A 3 -12.32 -10.55 -4.11
C ASP A 3 -12.45 -9.34 -5.03
N LYS A 4 -13.62 -9.19 -5.67
CA LYS A 4 -13.95 -8.02 -6.49
C LYS A 4 -14.01 -6.73 -5.65
N LYS A 5 -14.38 -6.82 -4.36
CA LYS A 5 -14.39 -5.67 -3.45
C LYS A 5 -12.97 -5.23 -3.08
N ALA A 6 -12.03 -6.18 -2.92
CA ALA A 6 -10.63 -5.85 -2.62
C ALA A 6 -9.94 -5.13 -3.79
N HIS A 7 -10.15 -5.59 -5.03
CA HIS A 7 -9.63 -4.91 -6.22
C HIS A 7 -10.19 -3.50 -6.36
N GLN A 8 -11.50 -3.34 -6.14
CA GLN A 8 -12.17 -2.04 -6.19
C GLN A 8 -11.64 -1.10 -5.11
N ALA A 9 -11.59 -1.55 -3.86
CA ALA A 9 -11.08 -0.74 -2.76
C ALA A 9 -9.63 -0.33 -3.00
N PHE A 10 -8.77 -1.23 -3.47
CA PHE A 10 -7.38 -0.87 -3.74
C PHE A 10 -7.24 0.09 -4.94
N ALA A 11 -8.03 -0.09 -6.00
CA ALA A 11 -8.03 0.84 -7.12
C ALA A 11 -8.55 2.23 -6.73
N GLU A 12 -9.57 2.31 -5.86
CA GLU A 12 -10.05 3.58 -5.29
C GLU A 12 -8.94 4.27 -4.48
N TYR A 13 -8.07 3.52 -3.80
CA TYR A 13 -6.91 4.09 -3.11
C TYR A 13 -5.96 4.81 -4.02
N LEU A 14 -5.60 4.13 -5.10
CA LEU A 14 -4.65 4.64 -6.05
C LEU A 14 -5.18 5.93 -6.69
N ARG A 15 -6.49 6.03 -6.90
CA ARG A 15 -7.16 7.24 -7.38
C ARG A 15 -7.12 8.38 -6.36
N ASP A 16 -7.40 8.10 -5.09
CA ASP A 16 -7.30 9.11 -4.04
C ASP A 16 -5.86 9.65 -3.91
N GLN A 17 -4.86 8.78 -4.04
CA GLN A 17 -3.45 9.18 -4.06
C GLN A 17 -3.09 9.96 -5.33
N ALA A 18 -3.68 9.61 -6.47
CA ALA A 18 -3.51 10.35 -7.72
C ALA A 18 -4.07 11.78 -7.61
N GLU A 19 -5.25 11.93 -7.02
CA GLU A 19 -5.87 13.23 -6.77
C GLU A 19 -4.99 14.08 -5.85
N TRP A 20 -4.48 13.51 -4.75
CA TRP A 20 -3.56 14.22 -3.86
C TRP A 20 -2.27 14.66 -4.59
N ARG A 21 -1.70 13.80 -5.44
CA ARG A 21 -0.55 14.18 -6.28
C ARG A 21 -0.90 15.30 -7.24
N LEU A 22 -2.10 15.30 -7.83
CA LEU A 22 -2.55 16.39 -8.68
C LEU A 22 -2.70 17.70 -7.91
N GLU A 23 -3.27 17.67 -6.70
CA GLU A 23 -3.31 18.84 -5.79
C GLU A 23 -1.90 19.39 -5.54
N LYS A 24 -0.93 18.54 -5.24
CA LYS A 24 0.48 18.94 -5.04
C LYS A 24 1.14 19.51 -6.30
N TYR A 25 0.77 19.02 -7.49
CA TYR A 25 1.20 19.64 -8.74
C TYR A 25 0.62 21.05 -8.90
N LEU A 26 -0.65 21.26 -8.58
CA LEU A 26 -1.29 22.57 -8.65
C LEU A 26 -0.71 23.56 -7.63
N GLU A 27 -0.34 23.08 -6.43
CA GLU A 27 0.26 23.90 -5.37
C GLU A 27 1.71 24.31 -5.66
N HIS A 28 2.52 23.39 -6.19
CA HIS A 28 3.97 23.57 -6.26
C HIS A 28 4.55 23.61 -7.68
N GLY A 29 3.78 23.21 -8.70
CA GLY A 29 4.21 23.17 -10.10
C GLY A 29 5.21 22.06 -10.46
N ASP A 30 5.55 21.16 -9.52
CA ASP A 30 6.49 20.07 -9.78
C ASP A 30 5.86 19.00 -10.68
N ARG A 31 6.36 18.90 -11.91
CA ARG A 31 5.84 17.96 -12.94
C ARG A 31 5.91 16.50 -12.51
N ARG A 32 6.79 16.12 -11.58
CA ARG A 32 6.86 14.74 -11.06
C ARG A 32 5.56 14.35 -10.34
N ASN A 33 4.92 15.30 -9.65
CA ASN A 33 3.61 15.06 -9.05
C ASN A 33 2.53 14.76 -10.11
N LEU A 34 2.55 15.47 -11.24
CA LEU A 34 1.64 15.18 -12.35
C LEU A 34 1.91 13.79 -12.95
N THR A 35 3.18 13.42 -13.13
CA THR A 35 3.57 12.09 -13.61
C THR A 35 3.08 10.99 -12.65
N CYS A 36 3.25 11.17 -11.34
CA CYS A 36 2.71 10.24 -10.35
C CYS A 36 1.20 10.12 -10.42
N ALA A 37 0.49 11.25 -10.51
CA ALA A 37 -0.97 11.24 -10.57
C ALA A 37 -1.47 10.39 -11.76
N VAL A 38 -0.90 10.62 -12.95
CA VAL A 38 -1.22 9.83 -14.15
C VAL A 38 -0.84 8.36 -13.96
N GLY A 39 0.36 8.09 -13.43
CA GLY A 39 0.82 6.73 -13.16
C GLY A 39 -0.09 5.96 -12.21
N LEU A 40 -0.54 6.61 -11.14
CA LEU A 40 -1.43 6.01 -10.14
C LEU A 40 -2.83 5.70 -10.72
N GLU A 41 -3.36 6.56 -11.57
CA GLU A 41 -4.60 6.28 -12.33
C GLU A 41 -4.41 5.07 -13.28
N GLU A 42 -3.29 5.02 -14.00
CA GLU A 42 -2.96 3.87 -14.85
C GLU A 42 -2.83 2.58 -14.05
N LEU A 43 -2.19 2.64 -12.88
CA LEU A 43 -2.08 1.51 -11.97
C LEU A 43 -3.47 1.08 -11.46
N ALA A 44 -4.35 2.01 -11.11
CA ALA A 44 -5.72 1.69 -10.70
C ALA A 44 -6.48 0.93 -11.80
N VAL A 45 -6.35 1.38 -13.05
CA VAL A 45 -6.94 0.69 -14.22
C VAL A 45 -6.33 -0.70 -14.39
N PHE A 46 -5.00 -0.81 -14.28
CA PHE A 46 -4.31 -2.10 -14.34
C PHE A 46 -4.83 -3.07 -13.27
N ILE A 47 -4.94 -2.64 -12.01
CA ILE A 47 -5.46 -3.47 -10.91
C ILE A 47 -6.88 -3.95 -11.19
N LEU A 48 -7.75 -3.09 -11.71
CA LEU A 48 -9.13 -3.46 -12.05
C LEU A 48 -9.24 -4.43 -13.25
N ALA A 49 -8.22 -4.46 -14.11
CA ALA A 49 -8.16 -5.36 -15.26
C ALA A 49 -7.56 -6.73 -14.93
N LEU A 50 -6.92 -6.90 -13.77
CA LEU A 50 -6.35 -8.17 -13.36
C LEU A 50 -7.43 -9.23 -13.09
N PRO A 51 -7.13 -10.52 -13.32
CA PRO A 51 -8.03 -11.61 -12.97
C PRO A 51 -8.31 -11.62 -11.46
N THR A 52 -9.52 -11.98 -11.06
CA THR A 52 -9.88 -12.07 -9.63
C THR A 52 -9.09 -13.12 -8.84
N GLU A 53 -8.46 -14.06 -9.53
CA GLU A 53 -7.59 -15.10 -8.98
C GLU A 53 -6.13 -14.65 -8.89
N GLU A 54 -5.84 -13.37 -9.18
CA GLU A 54 -4.50 -12.81 -9.07
C GLU A 54 -3.99 -12.92 -7.62
N GLY A 55 -2.99 -13.78 -7.44
CA GLY A 55 -2.46 -14.12 -6.13
C GLY A 55 -1.83 -12.94 -5.39
N ARG A 56 -1.25 -11.98 -6.11
CA ARG A 56 -0.63 -10.78 -5.51
C ARG A 56 -1.65 -9.91 -4.78
N LEU A 57 -2.84 -9.74 -5.34
CA LEU A 57 -3.90 -8.93 -4.71
C LEU A 57 -4.54 -9.64 -3.53
N ALA A 58 -4.74 -10.95 -3.63
CA ALA A 58 -5.16 -11.76 -2.47
C ALA A 58 -4.11 -11.71 -1.34
N ARG A 59 -2.82 -11.70 -1.70
CA ARG A 59 -1.72 -11.59 -0.75
C ARG A 59 -1.72 -10.23 -0.06
N LEU A 60 -1.88 -9.14 -0.79
CA LEU A 60 -2.02 -7.80 -0.21
C LEU A 60 -3.23 -7.73 0.73
N ASP A 61 -4.41 -8.20 0.32
CA ASP A 61 -5.61 -8.20 1.20
C ASP A 61 -5.37 -8.98 2.50
N ALA A 62 -4.69 -10.13 2.42
CA ALA A 62 -4.36 -10.92 3.61
C ALA A 62 -3.39 -10.20 4.55
N LEU A 63 -2.33 -9.57 4.02
CA LEU A 63 -1.33 -8.86 4.82
C LEU A 63 -1.90 -7.58 5.43
N LEU A 64 -2.75 -6.87 4.70
CA LEU A 64 -3.42 -5.65 5.17
C LEU A 64 -4.39 -5.95 6.32
N ARG A 65 -5.00 -7.15 6.35
CA ARG A 65 -5.82 -7.63 7.48
C ARG A 65 -4.99 -8.03 8.71
N LEU A 66 -3.70 -8.40 8.54
CA LEU A 66 -2.79 -8.70 9.64
C LEU A 66 -2.25 -7.45 10.33
N SER A 67 -2.22 -6.31 9.62
CA SER A 67 -2.10 -5.03 10.30
C SER A 67 -3.31 -4.89 11.24
N GLN A 68 -3.06 -4.70 12.54
CA GLN A 68 -4.03 -4.56 13.64
C GLN A 68 -5.10 -3.44 13.48
N PHE A 69 -5.21 -2.89 12.27
CA PHE A 69 -5.93 -1.69 11.92
C PHE A 69 -6.91 -1.87 10.77
N GLY A 70 -7.14 -3.13 10.32
CA GLY A 70 -8.14 -3.55 9.33
C GLY A 70 -8.87 -2.39 8.68
N PHE A 71 -8.30 -1.87 7.59
CA PHE A 71 -8.70 -0.65 6.87
C PHE A 71 -9.83 0.19 7.52
N PRO A 72 -9.46 1.27 8.24
CA PRO A 72 -9.60 2.60 7.62
C PRO A 72 -8.50 3.63 7.94
N TRP A 73 -7.37 3.28 8.59
CA TRP A 73 -6.36 4.28 9.01
C TRP A 73 -5.19 4.50 8.03
N PHE A 74 -4.99 3.61 7.04
CA PHE A 74 -4.00 3.77 5.95
C PHE A 74 -4.39 4.83 4.89
N TRP A 75 -5.59 5.40 5.02
CA TRP A 75 -6.21 6.33 4.07
C TRP A 75 -6.19 7.78 4.52
N SER A 76 -5.47 8.10 5.60
CA SER A 76 -5.34 9.51 5.96
C SER A 76 -4.51 10.20 4.88
N ARG A 77 -5.12 11.19 4.22
CA ARG A 77 -4.44 12.25 3.45
C ARG A 77 -3.45 13.05 4.31
N ASP A 78 -3.23 12.66 5.57
CA ASP A 78 -2.35 13.33 6.52
C ASP A 78 -0.93 13.49 5.96
N ASP A 79 -0.56 14.75 5.91
CA ASP A 79 0.77 15.32 5.79
C ASP A 79 1.70 14.86 6.93
N GLY A 80 1.15 14.23 7.98
CA GLY A 80 1.87 13.56 9.08
C GLY A 80 2.49 12.22 8.70
N ARG A 81 3.26 12.16 7.61
CA ARG A 81 4.11 10.99 7.30
C ARG A 81 4.96 10.66 8.53
N ARG A 82 4.99 9.38 8.94
CA ARG A 82 5.98 8.92 9.92
C ARG A 82 7.38 9.19 9.35
N PRO A 83 8.21 10.02 10.00
CA PRO A 83 9.60 10.17 9.61
C PRO A 83 10.33 8.86 9.93
N GLY A 84 10.82 8.14 8.92
CA GLY A 84 11.72 7.00 9.14
C GLY A 84 11.53 5.80 8.22
N ALA A 85 10.34 5.59 7.63
CA ALA A 85 10.10 4.45 6.75
C ALA A 85 10.19 4.87 5.28
N ALA A 86 11.40 5.07 4.75
CA ALA A 86 11.61 5.36 3.34
C ALA A 86 11.14 4.22 2.40
N GLU A 87 10.79 3.06 2.97
CA GLU A 87 10.45 1.82 2.26
C GLU A 87 9.06 1.27 2.62
N SER A 88 8.21 2.04 3.34
CA SER A 88 6.86 1.54 3.63
C SER A 88 6.02 1.42 2.34
N PRO A 89 5.05 0.48 2.28
CA PRO A 89 4.13 0.33 1.16
C PRO A 89 3.45 1.63 0.75
N GLU A 90 3.09 2.50 1.70
CA GLU A 90 2.45 3.80 1.43
C GLU A 90 3.41 4.76 0.74
N VAL A 91 4.67 4.80 1.18
CA VAL A 91 5.70 5.65 0.55
C VAL A 91 6.00 5.16 -0.86
N LEU A 92 6.03 3.83 -1.07
CA LEU A 92 6.19 3.24 -2.40
C LEU A 92 5.03 3.60 -3.32
N ILE A 93 3.78 3.48 -2.86
CA ILE A 93 2.59 3.89 -3.63
C ILE A 93 2.63 5.37 -3.93
N ALA A 94 2.84 6.21 -2.92
CA ALA A 94 2.88 7.66 -3.11
C ALA A 94 3.95 8.06 -4.14
N ASN A 95 5.10 7.38 -4.16
CA ASN A 95 6.22 7.68 -5.06
C ASN A 95 6.19 6.88 -6.38
N PHE A 96 5.11 6.16 -6.69
CA PHE A 96 5.02 5.45 -7.95
C PHE A 96 5.22 6.42 -9.11
N ARG A 97 6.25 6.18 -9.93
CA ARG A 97 6.72 7.02 -11.04
C ARG A 97 7.18 8.45 -10.68
N TYR A 98 7.51 8.70 -9.42
CA TYR A 98 8.02 10.02 -9.00
C TYR A 98 9.45 10.28 -9.48
N GLU A 99 10.34 9.32 -9.25
CA GLU A 99 11.75 9.38 -9.67
C GLU A 99 12.01 8.63 -10.99
N ASP A 100 11.27 7.53 -11.23
CA ASP A 100 11.36 6.72 -12.45
C ASP A 100 10.02 6.73 -13.21
N PRO A 101 9.83 7.65 -14.17
CA PRO A 101 8.55 7.85 -14.84
C PRO A 101 8.09 6.64 -15.66
N ASP A 102 9.01 5.77 -16.09
CA ASP A 102 8.73 4.65 -16.97
C ASP A 102 8.49 3.33 -16.21
N ARG A 103 8.49 3.37 -14.86
CA ARG A 103 8.27 2.18 -14.02
C ARG A 103 6.98 1.45 -14.41
N GLU A 104 7.09 0.16 -14.62
CA GLU A 104 5.97 -0.69 -15.05
C GLU A 104 5.03 -1.03 -13.88
N CYS A 105 3.72 -1.10 -14.14
CA CYS A 105 2.70 -1.41 -13.13
C CYS A 105 2.88 -2.82 -12.55
N ASP A 106 3.20 -3.81 -13.38
CA ASP A 106 3.33 -5.21 -12.96
C ASP A 106 4.57 -5.43 -12.07
N VAL A 107 5.70 -4.82 -12.44
CA VAL A 107 6.93 -4.81 -11.64
C VAL A 107 6.67 -4.12 -10.31
N PHE A 108 6.05 -2.94 -10.34
CA PHE A 108 5.71 -2.20 -9.13
C PHE A 108 4.81 -3.01 -8.18
N LEU A 109 3.75 -3.64 -8.69
CA LEU A 109 2.87 -4.47 -7.86
C LEU A 109 3.63 -5.61 -7.17
N THR A 110 4.58 -6.22 -7.87
CA THR A 110 5.44 -7.27 -7.32
C THR A 110 6.33 -6.74 -6.19
N GLU A 111 6.89 -5.55 -6.36
CA GLU A 111 7.71 -4.90 -5.34
C GLU A 111 6.88 -4.46 -4.12
N LEU A 112 5.69 -3.95 -4.36
CA LEU A 112 4.75 -3.55 -3.30
C LEU A 112 4.37 -4.73 -2.42
N VAL A 113 4.08 -5.89 -3.00
CA VAL A 113 3.81 -7.13 -2.24
C VAL A 113 5.00 -7.47 -1.35
N LYS A 114 6.22 -7.46 -1.89
CA LYS A 114 7.44 -7.78 -1.12
C LYS A 114 7.65 -6.81 0.04
N ALA A 115 7.47 -5.51 -0.19
CA ALA A 115 7.59 -4.51 0.86
C ALA A 115 6.54 -4.72 1.96
N THR A 116 5.30 -5.04 1.57
CA THR A 116 4.22 -5.33 2.52
C THR A 116 4.49 -6.60 3.32
N GLU A 117 5.09 -7.62 2.69
CA GLU A 117 5.50 -8.85 3.38
C GLU A 117 6.62 -8.60 4.40
N ALA A 118 7.63 -7.80 4.03
CA ALA A 118 8.72 -7.44 4.93
C ALA A 118 8.22 -6.66 6.16
N GLU A 119 7.32 -5.69 5.96
CA GLU A 119 6.75 -4.93 7.08
C GLU A 119 5.86 -5.82 7.98
N ALA A 120 5.11 -6.76 7.38
CA ALA A 120 4.34 -7.72 8.17
C ALA A 120 5.24 -8.65 9.00
N GLU A 121 6.38 -9.09 8.46
CA GLU A 121 7.37 -9.88 9.18
C GLU A 121 7.97 -9.11 10.37
N GLU A 122 8.39 -7.85 10.15
CA GLU A 122 8.88 -6.97 11.21
C GLU A 122 7.83 -6.75 12.29
N LEU A 123 6.55 -6.56 11.91
CA LEU A 123 5.45 -6.44 12.86
C LEU A 123 5.30 -7.70 13.72
N VAL A 124 5.31 -8.89 13.09
CA VAL A 124 5.23 -10.17 13.81
C VAL A 124 6.40 -10.34 14.78
N GLU A 125 7.63 -10.03 14.35
CA GLU A 125 8.82 -10.08 15.20
C GLU A 125 8.71 -9.12 16.39
N SER A 126 8.21 -7.90 16.17
CA SER A 126 8.03 -6.90 17.24
C SER A 126 6.95 -7.29 18.26
N LEU A 127 5.95 -8.06 17.86
CA LEU A 127 4.84 -8.52 18.71
C LEU A 127 5.14 -9.84 19.41
N ALA A 128 6.06 -10.67 18.90
CA ALA A 128 6.41 -11.95 19.49
C ALA A 128 6.82 -11.89 20.99
N PRO A 129 7.58 -10.88 21.47
CA PRO A 129 7.91 -10.74 22.89
C PRO A 129 6.69 -10.41 23.76
N ALA A 130 5.68 -9.71 23.21
CA ALA A 130 4.47 -9.33 23.93
C ALA A 130 3.46 -10.49 24.08
N LEU A 131 3.55 -11.50 23.21
CA LEU A 131 2.72 -12.72 23.24
C LEU A 131 3.32 -13.86 24.09
N ALA A 132 4.62 -13.78 24.38
CA ALA A 132 5.33 -14.78 25.19
C ALA A 132 4.82 -14.98 26.64
N PRO A 133 4.35 -13.96 27.39
CA PRO A 133 3.86 -14.16 28.76
C PRO A 133 2.49 -14.85 28.83
N THR A 134 1.71 -14.84 27.74
CA THR A 134 0.35 -15.39 27.72
C THR A 134 0.36 -16.92 27.61
N LEU A 135 1.35 -17.51 26.94
CA LEU A 135 1.50 -18.96 26.79
C LEU A 135 2.00 -19.68 28.05
N LEU A 136 2.63 -18.96 28.99
CA LEU A 136 3.06 -19.53 30.27
C LEU A 136 1.98 -19.44 31.37
N ALA A 137 0.93 -18.63 31.17
CA ALA A 137 -0.16 -18.47 32.13
C ALA A 137 -1.33 -19.46 31.89
N GLU A 138 -1.47 -20.02 30.68
CA GLU A 138 -2.48 -21.06 30.39
C GLU A 138 -1.96 -22.50 30.60
N GLY A 139 -0.71 -22.65 31.05
CA GLY A 139 -0.03 -23.93 31.26
C GLY A 139 0.38 -24.22 32.71
N ALA A 140 -0.21 -23.55 33.71
CA ALA A 140 0.06 -23.77 35.14
C ALA A 140 -1.21 -24.13 35.92
#